data_AF-A0A3D5ADI9-F1
#
_entry.id   AF-A0A3D5ADI9-F1
#
_cell.length_a   1.000
_cell.length_b   1.000
_cell.length_c   1.000
_cell.angle_alpha   90.00
_cell.angle_beta   90.00
_cell.angle_gamma   90.00
#
_symmetry.space_group_name_H-M   'P 1'
#
loop_
_entity.id
_entity.type
_entity.pdbx_description
1 polymer ?
#
loop_
_entity_poly.entity_id
_entity_poly.type
_entity_poly.pdbx_seq_one_letter_code
_entity_poly.pdbx_strand_id
1 'polypeptide(L)'
;MVDHVHIFDQWVEEYSGALLKRALYLLSDRQDAEDLVQDVFIAAFDSYPNFKGNSAPLTWLMHILKNKAADFYRKKYRNSNPISLDYFFDETGSWRDTAMIR
;
A
#
# COMPACT_ATOMS: atom_id res chain seq x y z
N MET A 1 21.03 -19.50 -0.28
CA MET A 1 20.13 -19.12 0.84
C MET A 1 20.78 -18.08 1.75
N VAL A 2 22.07 -18.20 2.10
CA VAL A 2 22.78 -17.22 2.95
C VAL A 2 22.91 -15.84 2.30
N ASP A 3 23.10 -15.77 0.97
CA ASP A 3 23.35 -14.50 0.26
C ASP A 3 22.15 -13.53 0.27
N HIS A 4 20.92 -14.05 0.30
CA HIS A 4 19.72 -13.20 0.28
C HIS A 4 19.49 -12.49 1.61
N VAL A 5 19.91 -13.09 2.73
CA VAL A 5 19.71 -12.50 4.06
C VAL A 5 20.49 -11.20 4.19
N HIS A 6 21.78 -11.19 3.83
CA HIS A 6 22.60 -9.98 3.89
C HIS A 6 22.14 -8.86 2.94
N ILE A 7 21.63 -9.20 1.75
CA ILE A 7 21.06 -8.20 0.84
C ILE A 7 19.84 -7.53 1.48
N PHE A 8 18.99 -8.31 2.14
CA PHE A 8 17.81 -7.76 2.79
C PHE A 8 18.14 -6.98 4.06
N ASP A 9 19.16 -7.36 4.82
CA ASP A 9 19.64 -6.55 5.95
C ASP A 9 20.03 -5.13 5.46
N GLN A 10 20.78 -5.05 4.35
CA GLN A 10 21.13 -3.78 3.72
C GLN A 10 19.91 -2.99 3.24
N TRP A 11 18.96 -3.67 2.59
CA TRP A 11 17.76 -3.02 2.08
C TRP A 11 16.84 -2.51 3.19
N VAL A 12 16.75 -3.24 4.30
CA VAL A 12 16.01 -2.79 5.49
C VAL A 12 16.64 -1.51 6.02
N GLU A 13 17.96 -1.49 6.18
CA GLU A 13 18.67 -0.31 6.69
C GLU A 13 18.56 0.89 5.73
N GLU A 14 18.71 0.67 4.42
CA GLU A 14 18.73 1.73 3.40
C GLU A 14 17.33 2.26 3.06
N TYR A 15 16.31 1.38 2.99
CA TYR A 15 15.02 1.72 2.39
C TYR A 15 13.85 1.86 3.37
N SER A 16 13.98 1.41 4.62
CA SER A 16 12.88 1.49 5.60
C SER A 16 12.36 2.92 5.78
N GLY A 17 13.25 3.92 5.87
CA GLY A 17 12.82 5.31 6.05
C GLY A 17 12.00 5.85 4.87
N ALA A 18 12.38 5.52 3.63
CA ALA A 18 11.66 5.94 2.43
C ALA A 18 10.31 5.23 2.30
N LEU A 19 10.29 3.92 2.58
CA LEU A 19 9.07 3.12 2.56
C LEU A 19 8.10 3.57 3.66
N LEU A 20 8.59 3.82 4.89
CA LEU A 20 7.78 4.29 6.00
C LEU A 20 7.18 5.66 5.72
N LYS A 21 7.96 6.60 5.17
CA LYS A 21 7.42 7.91 4.74
C LYS A 21 6.29 7.75 3.74
N ARG A 22 6.42 6.83 2.78
CA ARG A 22 5.37 6.56 1.79
C ARG A 22 4.16 5.85 2.40
N ALA A 23 4.38 4.89 3.29
CA ALA A 23 3.32 4.17 4.00
C ALA A 23 2.51 5.12 4.89
N LEU A 24 3.18 5.99 5.66
CA LEU A 24 2.54 7.03 6.46
C LEU A 24 1.67 7.97 5.62
N TYR A 25 2.16 8.40 4.45
CA TYR A 25 1.37 9.19 3.53
C TYR A 25 0.10 8.46 3.05
N LEU A 26 0.18 7.14 2.86
CA LEU A 26 -0.95 6.35 2.35
C LEU A 26 -1.95 5.95 3.43
N LEU A 27 -1.49 5.63 4.64
CA LEU A 27 -2.31 5.01 5.70
C LEU A 27 -2.70 5.99 6.80
N SER A 28 -1.94 7.09 6.97
CA SER A 28 -2.16 8.12 8.00
C SER A 28 -2.17 7.62 9.45
N ASP A 29 -1.80 6.36 9.68
CA ASP A 29 -1.59 5.75 11.00
C ASP A 29 -0.16 5.21 11.07
N ARG A 30 0.50 5.42 12.22
CA ARG A 30 1.91 5.01 12.41
C ARG A 30 2.06 3.50 12.46
N GLN A 31 1.23 2.84 13.28
CA GLN A 31 1.33 1.41 13.52
C GLN A 31 1.03 0.64 12.23
N ASP A 32 -0.07 1.00 11.55
CA ASP A 32 -0.44 0.39 10.28
C ASP A 32 0.66 0.62 9.21
N ALA A 33 1.32 1.77 9.22
CA ALA A 33 2.41 2.07 8.29
C ALA A 33 3.68 1.24 8.57
N GLU A 34 4.06 1.07 9.84
CA GLU A 34 5.19 0.23 10.23
C GLU A 34 4.93 -1.25 9.88
N ASP A 35 3.73 -1.75 10.18
CA ASP A 35 3.30 -3.12 9.83
C ASP A 35 3.29 -3.32 8.31
N LEU A 36 2.81 -2.34 7.54
CA LEU A 36 2.84 -2.38 6.08
C LEU A 36 4.27 -2.48 5.53
N VAL A 37 5.22 -1.74 6.11
CA VAL A 37 6.63 -1.81 5.68
C VAL A 37 7.23 -3.19 5.97
N GLN A 38 6.90 -3.80 7.12
CA GLN A 38 7.32 -5.17 7.40
C GLN A 38 6.77 -6.15 6.36
N ASP A 39 5.47 -6.06 6.05
CA ASP A 39 4.81 -6.87 5.01
C ASP A 39 5.43 -6.71 3.62
N VAL A 40 5.96 -5.52 3.32
CA VAL A 40 6.69 -5.26 2.07
C VAL A 40 7.99 -6.03 2.03
N PHE A 41 8.80 -6.00 3.09
CA PHE A 41 10.06 -6.72 3.12
C PHE A 41 9.87 -8.25 3.12
N ILE A 42 8.88 -8.76 3.85
CA ILE A 42 8.52 -10.19 3.83
C ILE A 42 8.13 -10.61 2.41
N ALA A 43 7.19 -9.88 1.78
CA ALA A 43 6.75 -10.20 0.42
C ALA A 43 7.88 -10.06 -0.61
N ALA A 44 8.76 -9.07 -0.43
CA ALA A 44 9.93 -8.90 -1.27
C ALA A 44 10.92 -10.05 -1.11
N PHE A 45 11.17 -10.53 0.11
CA PHE A 45 12.05 -11.68 0.36
C PHE A 45 11.54 -12.93 -0.35
N ASP A 46 10.25 -13.24 -0.20
CA ASP A 46 9.61 -14.38 -0.88
C ASP A 46 9.65 -14.25 -2.41
N SER A 47 9.53 -13.02 -2.92
CA SER A 47 9.47 -12.72 -4.35
C SER A 47 10.85 -12.49 -4.99
N TYR A 48 11.91 -12.39 -4.18
CA TYR A 48 13.25 -12.01 -4.64
C TYR A 48 13.81 -12.88 -5.76
N PRO A 49 13.61 -14.21 -5.80
CA PRO A 49 14.08 -15.04 -6.92
C PRO A 49 13.54 -14.61 -8.30
N ASN A 50 12.41 -13.88 -8.33
CA ASN A 50 11.79 -13.37 -9.55
C ASN A 50 12.22 -11.92 -9.88
N PHE A 51 13.00 -11.27 -9.01
CA PHE A 51 13.47 -9.92 -9.22
C PHE A 51 14.58 -9.90 -10.28
N LYS A 52 14.24 -9.44 -11.49
CA LYS A 52 15.14 -9.43 -12.65
C LYS A 52 16.20 -8.32 -12.63
N GLY A 53 16.18 -7.41 -11.65
CA GLY A 53 17.11 -6.28 -11.59
C GLY A 53 16.89 -5.19 -12.65
N ASN A 54 15.76 -5.22 -13.38
CA ASN A 54 15.44 -4.23 -14.43
C ASN A 54 15.03 -2.85 -13.88
N SER A 55 14.97 -2.69 -12.55
CA SER A 55 14.69 -1.45 -11.85
C SER A 55 15.55 -1.36 -10.60
N ALA A 56 15.70 -0.16 -10.04
CA ALA A 56 16.30 -0.03 -8.71
C ALA A 56 15.50 -0.84 -7.67
N PRO A 57 16.15 -1.45 -6.66
CA PRO A 57 15.49 -2.14 -5.56
C PRO A 57 14.37 -1.33 -4.91
N LEU A 58 14.65 -0.07 -4.59
CA LEU A 58 13.65 0.83 -4.00
C LEU A 58 12.41 1.01 -4.88
N THR A 59 12.57 1.09 -6.21
CA THR A 59 11.44 1.18 -7.14
C THR A 59 10.58 -0.07 -7.08
N TRP A 60 11.21 -1.25 -7.00
CA TRP A 60 10.51 -2.51 -6.89
C TRP A 60 9.79 -2.66 -5.54
N LEU A 61 10.44 -2.30 -4.43
CA LEU A 61 9.84 -2.27 -3.09
C LEU A 61 8.65 -1.30 -3.03
N MET A 62 8.75 -0.13 -3.66
CA MET A 62 7.64 0.83 -3.77
C MET A 62 6.44 0.27 -4.56
N HIS A 63 6.67 -0.59 -5.53
CA HIS A 63 5.61 -1.28 -6.25
C HIS A 63 4.89 -2.29 -5.35
N ILE A 64 5.64 -3.10 -4.59
CA ILE A 64 5.08 -4.02 -3.59
C ILE A 64 4.28 -3.26 -2.54
N LEU A 65 4.81 -2.15 -2.02
CA LEU A 65 4.15 -1.29 -1.04
C LEU A 65 2.80 -0.79 -1.52
N LYS A 66 2.71 -0.31 -2.77
CA LYS A 66 1.43 0.14 -3.34
C LYS A 66 0.38 -0.98 -3.38
N ASN A 67 0.79 -2.19 -3.76
CA ASN A 67 -0.10 -3.34 -3.81
C ASN A 67 -0.57 -3.73 -2.40
N LYS A 68 0.34 -3.81 -1.44
CA LYS A 68 0.02 -4.09 -0.03
C LYS A 68 -0.90 -3.03 0.58
N ALA A 69 -0.70 -1.76 0.28
CA ALA A 69 -1.59 -0.68 0.73
C ALA A 69 -3.00 -0.82 0.15
N ALA A 70 -3.11 -1.20 -1.13
CA ALA A 70 -4.42 -1.48 -1.73
C ALA A 70 -5.12 -2.67 -1.05
N ASP A 71 -4.38 -3.74 -0.75
CA ASP A 71 -4.91 -4.91 -0.04
C ASP A 71 -5.34 -4.58 1.39
N PHE A 72 -4.56 -3.75 2.10
CA PHE A 72 -4.91 -3.22 3.41
C PHE A 72 -6.29 -2.55 3.38
N TYR A 73 -6.51 -1.64 2.43
CA TYR A 73 -7.80 -0.95 2.31
C TYR A 73 -8.94 -1.84 1.83
N ARG A 74 -8.68 -2.77 0.89
CA ARG A 74 -9.67 -3.78 0.49
C ARG A 74 -10.13 -4.59 1.70
N LYS A 75 -9.22 -4.98 2.59
CA LYS A 75 -9.54 -5.72 3.82
C LYS A 75 -10.28 -4.83 4.83
N LYS A 76 -9.83 -3.59 5.03
CA LYS A 76 -10.43 -2.61 5.97
C LYS A 76 -11.89 -2.30 5.63
N TYR A 77 -12.20 -2.19 4.34
CA TYR A 77 -13.54 -1.84 3.87
C TYR A 77 -14.34 -3.01 3.30
N ARG A 78 -13.85 -4.26 3.41
CA ARG A 78 -14.55 -5.44 2.86
C ARG A 78 -15.98 -5.60 3.39
N ASN A 79 -16.21 -5.19 4.65
CA ASN A 79 -17.48 -5.34 5.35
C ASN A 79 -18.20 -4.00 5.54
N SER A 80 -17.84 -2.93 4.82
CA SER A 80 -18.62 -1.69 4.89
C SER A 80 -19.99 -1.93 4.26
N ASN A 81 -21.05 -1.47 4.92
CA ASN A 81 -22.39 -1.52 4.35
C ASN A 81 -22.39 -0.87 2.96
N PRO A 82 -22.97 -1.52 1.93
CA PRO A 82 -23.08 -0.90 0.61
C PRO A 82 -23.86 0.40 0.75
N ILE A 83 -23.23 1.50 0.37
CA ILE A 83 -23.91 2.81 0.33
C ILE A 83 -24.73 2.82 -0.95
N SER A 84 -26.05 3.03 -0.85
CA SER A 84 -26.89 3.18 -2.05
C SER A 84 -26.46 4.42 -2.82
N LEU A 85 -26.35 4.29 -4.15
CA LEU A 85 -26.11 5.43 -5.03
C LEU A 85 -27.24 6.48 -4.91
N ASP A 86 -28.46 6.06 -4.55
CA ASP A 86 -29.60 6.96 -4.33
C ASP A 86 -29.37 7.98 -3.21
N TYR A 87 -28.38 7.73 -2.33
CA TYR A 87 -27.94 8.68 -1.32
C TYR A 87 -27.22 9.88 -1.94
N PHE A 88 -26.46 9.66 -3.01
CA PHE A 88 -25.64 10.69 -3.66
C PHE A 88 -26.34 11.28 -4.91
N PHE A 89 -27.10 10.46 -5.64
CA PHE A 89 -27.67 10.81 -6.93
C PHE A 89 -29.20 10.75 -6.92
N ASP A 90 -29.84 11.66 -7.64
CA ASP A 90 -31.25 11.58 -7.95
C ASP A 90 -31.54 10.64 -9.13
N GLU A 91 -32.82 10.46 -9.45
CA GLU A 91 -33.27 9.58 -10.55
C GLU A 91 -32.76 10.05 -11.93
N THR A 92 -32.29 11.29 -12.05
CA THR A 92 -31.70 11.85 -13.26
C THR A 92 -30.18 11.69 -13.32
N GLY A 93 -29.55 11.16 -12.26
CA GLY A 93 -28.11 11.06 -12.10
C GLY A 93 -27.44 12.35 -11.63
N SER A 94 -28.22 13.34 -11.18
CA SER A 94 -27.69 14.60 -10.64
C SER A 94 -27.37 14.45 -9.15
N TRP A 95 -26.36 15.17 -8.68
CA TRP A 95 -25.99 15.17 -7.26
C TRP A 95 -27.11 15.77 -6.40
N ARG A 96 -27.56 15.03 -5.39
CA ARG A 96 -28.60 15.50 -4.46
C ARG A 96 -28.11 16.62 -3.54
N ASP A 97 -26.85 16.54 -3.11
CA ASP A 97 -26.20 17.59 -2.31
C ASP A 97 -24.99 18.15 -3.07
N THR A 98 -25.17 19.33 -3.64
CA THR A 98 -24.13 20.01 -4.41
C THR A 98 -23.03 20.61 -3.52
N ALA A 99 -23.22 20.65 -2.20
CA ALA A 99 -22.19 21.09 -1.25
C ALA A 99 -21.06 20.05 -1.06
N MET A 100 -21.29 18.78 -1.43
CA MET A 100 -20.26 17.73 -1.35
C MET A 100 -19.19 17.80 -2.45
N ILE A 101 -19.39 18.64 -3.48
CA ILE A 101 -18.48 18.77 -4.65
C ILE A 101 -17.74 20.12 -4.64
N ARG A 102 -17.90 20.93 -3.60
CA ARG A 102 -17.22 22.23 -3.48
C ARG A 102 -15.89 22.15 -2.75
#